data_AF-A0A7K1LA30-F1
#
_entry.id   AF-A0A7K1LA30-F1
#
_cell.length_a   1.000
_cell.length_b   1.000
_cell.length_c   1.000
_cell.angle_alpha   90.00
_cell.angle_beta   90.00
_cell.angle_gamma   90.00
#
_symmetry.space_group_name_H-M   'P 1'
#
loop_
_entity.id
_entity.type
_entity.pdbx_description
1 polymer ?
#
loop_
_entity_poly.entity_id
_entity_poly.type
_entity_poly.pdbx_seq_one_letter_code
_entity_poly.pdbx_strand_id
1 'polypeptide(L)'
;MTIEFIGHVDDGPAPGGRAAQEAEAAGFDRVILTYGSSSPDPWLVAAEALRATTRLKILIAHRPGVVAPTVAARKLATLDQFSGGRTSLQVIAGSTDDRHRDGDFLPEDDRYARAREYLDILERELTEPEPFDYEGVHYQVRDAFSEIRPVQTPLIFSDGTSPEALELAARYSDVHVTPAEPLADFARIRQAATEHGRTIEFAIELDPVLGDTEEEARERANATGPDVAPGTLLVGTPRAVADTITDYHRKTGATRFVLGARHHTHTELGERLLPLVRERTAGGSR
;
A
#
# COMPACT_ATOMS: atom_id res chain seq x y z
N MET A 1 -12.03 15.94 4.84
CA MET A 1 -10.79 15.14 4.81
C MET A 1 -10.30 15.10 3.38
N THR A 2 -9.01 15.30 3.12
CA THR A 2 -8.47 15.35 1.74
C THR A 2 -8.25 13.95 1.20
N ILE A 3 -8.52 13.74 -0.09
CA ILE A 3 -8.23 12.48 -0.78
C ILE A 3 -6.71 12.30 -0.93
N GLU A 4 -6.21 11.12 -0.55
CA GLU A 4 -4.83 10.70 -0.72
C GLU A 4 -4.73 9.74 -1.92
N PHE A 5 -3.91 10.10 -2.92
CA PHE A 5 -3.62 9.24 -4.07
C PHE A 5 -2.31 8.49 -3.89
N ILE A 6 -2.36 7.19 -4.11
CA ILE A 6 -1.23 6.26 -4.03
C ILE A 6 -0.92 5.77 -5.44
N GLY A 7 0.23 6.17 -5.98
CA GLY A 7 0.71 5.69 -7.29
C GLY A 7 1.63 4.48 -7.12
N HIS A 8 2.10 3.92 -8.22
CA HIS A 8 3.09 2.82 -8.25
C HIS A 8 4.44 3.32 -8.75
N VAL A 9 5.56 2.78 -8.27
CA VAL A 9 6.89 3.06 -8.86
C VAL A 9 7.50 1.72 -9.25
N ASP A 10 7.05 1.18 -10.38
CA ASP A 10 7.37 -0.20 -10.79
C ASP A 10 7.95 -0.33 -12.21
N ASP A 11 8.39 0.76 -12.85
CA ASP A 11 8.94 0.67 -14.20
C ASP A 11 10.47 0.54 -14.25
N GLY A 12 10.93 -0.64 -14.66
CA GLY A 12 12.30 -0.90 -15.13
C GLY A 12 13.26 -1.53 -14.12
N PRO A 13 14.51 -1.83 -14.53
CA PRO A 13 15.49 -2.57 -13.71
C PRO A 13 16.00 -1.80 -12.48
N ALA A 14 15.66 -0.52 -12.35
CA ALA A 14 15.97 0.34 -11.21
C ALA A 14 14.94 1.49 -11.15
N PRO A 15 13.72 1.24 -10.62
CA PRO A 15 12.70 2.28 -10.49
C PRO A 15 13.16 3.22 -9.37
N GLY A 16 13.91 4.26 -9.75
CA GLY A 16 14.69 5.07 -8.82
C GLY A 16 14.01 6.38 -8.41
N GLY A 17 14.81 7.30 -7.89
CA GLY A 17 14.39 8.60 -7.40
C GLY A 17 13.71 9.49 -8.45
N ARG A 18 13.99 9.27 -9.75
CA ARG A 18 13.33 10.01 -10.84
C ARG A 18 11.83 9.70 -10.93
N ALA A 19 11.45 8.43 -10.89
CA ALA A 19 10.04 8.05 -10.94
C ALA A 19 9.28 8.59 -9.71
N ALA A 20 9.92 8.57 -8.54
CA ALA A 20 9.37 9.20 -7.35
C ALA A 20 9.22 10.74 -7.50
N GLN A 21 10.18 11.42 -8.12
CA GLN A 21 10.08 12.86 -8.42
C GLN A 21 8.95 13.17 -9.40
N GLU A 22 8.77 12.34 -10.43
CA GLU A 22 7.68 12.47 -11.40
C GLU A 22 6.31 12.29 -10.72
N ALA A 23 6.17 11.27 -9.87
CA ALA A 23 4.95 11.06 -9.08
C ALA A 23 4.68 12.24 -8.11
N GLU A 24 5.71 12.75 -7.42
CA GLU A 24 5.58 13.93 -6.55
C GLU A 24 5.16 15.19 -7.33
N ALA A 25 5.75 15.41 -8.51
CA ALA A 25 5.44 16.54 -9.38
C ALA A 25 4.03 16.44 -9.98
N ALA A 26 3.59 15.23 -10.31
CA ALA A 26 2.23 14.91 -10.74
C ALA A 26 1.18 15.06 -9.62
N GLY A 27 1.62 15.24 -8.38
CA GLY A 27 0.75 15.53 -7.24
C GLY A 27 0.19 14.29 -6.55
N PHE A 28 0.82 13.11 -6.72
CA PHE A 28 0.57 11.96 -5.86
C PHE A 28 1.06 12.25 -4.44
N ASP A 29 0.30 11.76 -3.46
CA ASP A 29 0.60 11.94 -2.04
C ASP A 29 1.54 10.84 -1.53
N ARG A 30 1.45 9.67 -2.15
CA ARG A 30 2.21 8.46 -1.81
C ARG A 30 2.50 7.64 -3.06
N VAL A 31 3.55 6.83 -3.00
CA VAL A 31 3.75 5.72 -3.95
C VAL A 31 3.97 4.40 -3.22
N ILE A 32 3.47 3.31 -3.79
CA ILE A 32 3.81 1.95 -3.39
C ILE A 32 5.02 1.47 -4.19
N LEU A 33 5.95 0.82 -3.49
CA LEU A 33 7.08 0.09 -4.06
C LEU A 33 6.75 -1.40 -3.93
N THR A 34 6.53 -2.07 -5.06
CA THR A 34 6.14 -3.50 -5.03
C THR A 34 7.32 -4.39 -4.66
N TYR A 35 6.98 -5.61 -4.22
CA TYR A 35 7.95 -6.64 -3.91
C TYR A 35 7.77 -7.80 -4.89
N GLY A 36 8.89 -8.30 -5.40
CA GLY A 36 8.98 -9.56 -6.12
C GLY A 36 10.37 -10.15 -5.94
N SER A 37 10.44 -11.47 -5.85
CA SER A 37 11.69 -12.24 -5.74
C SER A 37 12.71 -11.98 -6.85
N SER A 38 12.26 -11.43 -7.99
CA SER A 38 13.09 -11.09 -9.14
C SER A 38 13.15 -9.59 -9.44
N SER A 39 12.57 -8.74 -8.60
CA SER A 39 12.58 -7.28 -8.77
C SER A 39 13.57 -6.62 -7.81
N PRO A 40 13.89 -5.32 -8.01
CA PRO A 40 14.75 -4.58 -7.08
C PRO A 40 14.21 -4.59 -5.64
N ASP A 41 15.11 -4.59 -4.66
CA ASP A 41 14.71 -4.56 -3.24
C ASP A 41 13.98 -3.25 -2.91
N PRO A 42 12.73 -3.32 -2.39
CA PRO A 42 11.91 -2.13 -2.21
C PRO A 42 12.41 -1.22 -1.07
N TRP A 43 13.22 -1.73 -0.12
CA TRP A 43 13.81 -0.88 0.94
C TRP A 43 14.93 -0.01 0.39
N LEU A 44 15.74 -0.54 -0.53
CA LEU A 44 16.79 0.23 -1.20
C LEU A 44 16.18 1.28 -2.13
N VAL A 45 15.15 0.91 -2.88
CA VAL A 45 14.39 1.86 -3.71
C VAL A 45 13.76 2.94 -2.85
N ALA A 46 13.18 2.59 -1.68
CA ALA A 46 12.62 3.57 -0.74
C ALA A 46 13.65 4.59 -0.28
N ALA A 47 14.86 4.16 0.08
CA ALA A 47 15.93 5.06 0.51
C ALA A 47 16.30 6.08 -0.58
N GLU A 48 16.37 5.65 -1.84
CA GLU A 48 16.64 6.53 -2.97
C GLU A 48 15.47 7.50 -3.23
N ALA A 49 14.24 6.99 -3.27
CA ALA A 49 13.03 7.77 -3.50
C ALA A 49 12.83 8.85 -2.44
N LEU A 50 13.01 8.51 -1.16
CA LEU A 50 12.93 9.46 -0.05
C LEU A 50 13.98 10.56 -0.15
N ARG A 51 15.19 10.24 -0.61
CA ARG A 51 16.25 11.23 -0.82
C ARG A 51 15.97 12.14 -2.00
N ALA A 52 15.30 11.65 -3.03
CA ALA A 52 15.01 12.39 -4.25
C ALA A 52 13.77 13.31 -4.13
N THR A 53 12.92 13.08 -3.12
CA THR A 53 11.63 13.75 -2.94
C THR A 53 11.55 14.49 -1.60
N THR A 54 10.63 15.46 -1.50
CA THR A 54 10.53 16.33 -0.31
C THR A 54 9.23 16.17 0.47
N ARG A 55 8.18 15.65 -0.17
CA ARG A 55 6.81 15.54 0.34
C ARG A 55 6.23 14.14 0.14
N LEU A 56 6.62 13.44 -0.92
CA LEU A 56 6.06 12.15 -1.29
C LEU A 56 6.25 11.11 -0.18
N LYS A 57 5.16 10.44 0.19
CA LYS A 57 5.20 9.31 1.12
C LYS A 57 5.53 8.02 0.38
N ILE A 58 6.20 7.09 1.05
CA ILE A 58 6.59 5.81 0.47
C ILE A 58 5.90 4.69 1.26
N LEU A 59 5.17 3.84 0.55
CA LEU A 59 4.61 2.60 1.03
C LEU A 59 5.47 1.44 0.54
N ILE A 60 6.13 0.77 1.47
CA ILE A 60 7.10 -0.29 1.15
C ILE A 60 6.37 -1.63 1.23
N ALA A 61 6.21 -2.35 0.11
CA ALA A 61 5.72 -3.72 0.17
C ALA A 61 6.74 -4.62 0.88
N HIS A 62 6.27 -5.37 1.85
CA HIS A 62 7.11 -6.17 2.73
C HIS A 62 6.45 -7.50 3.04
N ARG A 63 7.18 -8.59 2.77
CA ARG A 63 6.73 -9.95 3.06
C ARG A 63 7.34 -10.46 4.37
N PRO A 64 6.52 -10.74 5.40
CA PRO A 64 6.99 -11.36 6.65
C PRO A 64 7.69 -12.70 6.40
N GLY A 65 8.87 -12.87 6.98
CA GLY A 65 9.67 -14.11 6.87
C GLY A 65 10.92 -14.02 5.99
N VAL A 66 11.11 -12.95 5.22
CA VAL A 66 12.34 -12.74 4.42
C VAL A 66 13.43 -12.04 5.24
N VAL A 67 13.04 -11.07 6.06
CA VAL A 67 13.91 -10.30 6.95
C VAL A 67 13.36 -10.40 8.35
N ALA A 68 14.19 -10.62 9.37
CA ALA A 68 13.74 -10.70 10.76
C ALA A 68 12.95 -9.44 11.19
N PRO A 69 11.89 -9.58 12.03
CA PRO A 69 10.99 -8.48 12.38
C PRO A 69 11.71 -7.32 13.08
N THR A 70 12.67 -7.61 13.96
CA THR A 70 13.48 -6.58 14.63
C THR A 70 14.32 -5.76 13.66
N VAL A 71 14.85 -6.40 12.61
CA VAL A 71 15.63 -5.72 11.57
C VAL A 71 14.72 -4.86 10.69
N ALA A 72 13.54 -5.36 10.32
CA ALA A 72 12.58 -4.58 9.51
C ALA A 72 12.05 -3.36 10.27
N ALA A 73 11.72 -3.50 11.55
CA ALA A 73 11.33 -2.38 12.42
C ALA A 73 12.40 -1.29 12.46
N ARG A 74 13.68 -1.66 12.68
CA ARG A 74 14.79 -0.70 12.64
C ARG A 74 14.99 -0.05 11.27
N LYS A 75 14.85 -0.81 10.17
CA LYS A 75 14.87 -0.24 8.81
C LYS A 75 13.77 0.79 8.62
N LEU A 76 12.54 0.47 9.05
CA LEU A 76 11.38 1.35 8.94
C LEU A 76 11.57 2.63 9.75
N ALA A 77 11.96 2.51 11.03
CA ALA A 77 12.24 3.65 11.90
C ALA A 77 13.38 4.54 11.36
N THR A 78 14.43 3.93 10.80
CA THR A 78 15.55 4.67 10.20
C THR A 78 15.11 5.49 8.98
N LEU A 79 14.39 4.87 8.04
CA LEU A 79 13.89 5.59 6.87
C LEU A 79 12.84 6.65 7.26
N ASP A 80 12.04 6.39 8.29
CA ASP A 80 11.09 7.36 8.82
C ASP A 80 11.80 8.60 9.37
N GLN A 81 12.84 8.40 10.18
CA GLN A 81 13.72 9.46 10.69
C GLN A 81 14.39 10.25 9.55
N PHE A 82 14.96 9.57 8.56
CA PHE A 82 15.62 10.23 7.43
C PHE A 82 14.66 11.06 6.57
N SER A 83 13.41 10.63 6.49
CA SER A 83 12.41 11.27 5.64
C SER A 83 11.56 12.33 6.33
N GLY A 84 11.64 12.44 7.66
CA GLY A 84 10.77 13.28 8.45
C GLY A 84 9.33 12.77 8.51
N GLY A 85 9.13 11.45 8.55
CA GLY A 85 7.81 10.87 8.79
C GLY A 85 7.06 10.40 7.55
N ARG A 86 7.76 9.98 6.49
CA ARG A 86 7.15 9.70 5.17
C ARG A 86 7.09 8.21 4.81
N THR A 87 7.33 7.30 5.76
CA THR A 87 7.30 5.85 5.48
C THR A 87 6.08 5.16 6.04
N SER A 88 5.67 4.10 5.35
CA SER A 88 4.64 3.16 5.78
C SER A 88 4.97 1.79 5.19
N LEU A 89 4.40 0.74 5.77
CA LEU A 89 4.67 -0.64 5.37
C LEU A 89 3.39 -1.27 4.82
N GLN A 90 3.45 -1.95 3.68
CA GLN A 90 2.37 -2.84 3.24
C GLN A 90 2.79 -4.28 3.45
N VAL A 91 2.10 -4.98 4.34
CA VAL A 91 2.31 -6.38 4.61
C VAL A 91 1.65 -7.19 3.50
N ILE A 92 2.44 -8.00 2.80
CA ILE A 92 1.96 -8.84 1.70
C ILE A 92 2.21 -10.32 2.00
N ALA A 93 1.31 -11.19 1.54
CA ALA A 93 1.49 -12.65 1.64
C ALA A 93 2.42 -13.21 0.54
N GLY A 94 2.40 -12.60 -0.65
CA GLY A 94 3.11 -13.03 -1.86
C GLY A 94 2.48 -14.27 -2.53
N SER A 95 2.64 -14.40 -3.85
CA SER A 95 2.20 -15.59 -4.59
C SER A 95 3.10 -16.80 -4.29
N THR A 96 2.58 -18.02 -4.47
CA THR A 96 3.31 -19.26 -4.19
C THR A 96 4.65 -19.33 -4.92
N ASP A 97 4.65 -19.07 -6.23
CA ASP A 97 5.86 -19.14 -7.05
C ASP A 97 6.91 -18.11 -6.63
N ASP A 98 6.47 -16.88 -6.34
CA ASP A 98 7.37 -15.81 -5.90
C ASP A 98 8.03 -16.13 -4.56
N ARG A 99 7.27 -16.70 -3.62
CA ARG A 99 7.78 -17.12 -2.31
C ARG A 99 8.80 -18.24 -2.42
N HIS A 100 8.54 -19.23 -3.27
CA HIS A 100 9.46 -20.35 -3.47
C HIS A 100 10.81 -19.92 -4.06
N ARG A 101 10.85 -18.86 -4.88
CA ARG A 101 12.11 -18.30 -5.41
C ARG A 101 13.01 -17.74 -4.31
N ASP A 102 12.43 -17.22 -3.24
CA ASP A 102 13.16 -16.76 -2.05
C ASP A 102 13.29 -17.85 -0.97
N GLY A 103 12.90 -19.09 -1.28
CA GLY A 103 13.06 -20.26 -0.41
C GLY A 103 11.99 -20.43 0.67
N ASP A 104 10.85 -19.75 0.57
CA ASP A 104 9.79 -19.79 1.58
C ASP A 104 8.66 -20.77 1.20
N PHE A 105 8.76 -21.99 1.72
CA PHE A 105 7.86 -23.12 1.44
C PHE A 105 6.79 -23.35 2.51
N LEU A 106 6.55 -22.39 3.42
CA LEU A 106 5.53 -22.59 4.46
C LEU A 106 4.12 -22.76 3.86
N PRO A 107 3.31 -23.69 4.41
CA PRO A 107 1.87 -23.79 4.13
C PRO A 107 1.11 -22.51 4.47
N GLU A 108 -0.06 -22.33 3.87
CA GLU A 108 -0.86 -21.11 4.01
C GLU A 108 -1.18 -20.71 5.45
N ASP A 109 -1.65 -21.64 6.27
CA ASP A 109 -2.01 -21.36 7.67
C ASP A 109 -0.79 -20.91 8.49
N ASP A 110 0.35 -21.57 8.30
CA ASP A 110 1.61 -21.26 8.97
C ASP A 110 2.17 -19.90 8.52
N ARG A 111 1.87 -19.45 7.30
CA ARG A 111 2.28 -18.13 6.81
C ARG A 111 1.59 -17.01 7.58
N TYR A 112 0.28 -17.12 7.77
CA TYR A 112 -0.47 -16.13 8.55
C TYR A 112 -0.13 -16.23 10.03
N ALA A 113 0.11 -17.42 10.58
CA ALA A 113 0.63 -17.57 11.93
C ALA A 113 1.99 -16.86 12.11
N ARG A 114 2.93 -17.09 11.19
CA ARG A 114 4.21 -16.38 11.16
C ARG A 114 4.05 -14.88 11.01
N ALA A 115 3.13 -14.42 10.16
CA ALA A 115 2.88 -12.99 9.96
C ALA A 115 2.34 -12.32 11.23
N ARG A 116 1.49 -13.00 12.02
CA ARG A 116 1.02 -12.47 13.31
C ARG A 116 2.17 -12.29 14.30
N GLU A 117 2.98 -13.33 14.51
CA GLU A 117 4.16 -13.21 15.39
C GLU A 117 5.14 -12.14 14.90
N TYR A 118 5.29 -12.02 13.58
CA TYR A 118 6.13 -11.00 12.96
C TYR A 118 5.67 -9.58 13.32
N LEU A 119 4.38 -9.32 13.20
CA LEU A 119 3.80 -8.00 13.43
C LEU A 119 3.73 -7.68 14.93
N ASP A 120 3.49 -8.67 15.79
CA ASP A 120 3.61 -8.52 17.24
C ASP A 120 5.04 -8.05 17.62
N ILE A 121 6.09 -8.67 17.05
CA ILE A 121 7.47 -8.27 17.32
C ILE A 121 7.80 -6.92 16.67
N LEU A 122 7.35 -6.66 15.45
CA LEU A 122 7.61 -5.42 14.73
C LEU A 122 7.00 -4.22 15.47
N GLU A 123 5.76 -4.33 15.94
CA GLU A 123 5.09 -3.30 16.73
C GLU A 123 5.84 -3.03 18.03
N ARG A 124 6.23 -4.08 18.75
CA ARG A 124 7.00 -3.96 20.00
C ARG A 124 8.37 -3.33 19.78
N GLU A 125 9.12 -3.76 18.77
CA GLU A 125 10.42 -3.16 18.43
C GLU A 125 10.29 -1.67 18.06
N LEU A 126 9.18 -1.25 17.47
CA LEU A 126 8.91 0.16 17.16
C LEU A 126 8.50 0.97 18.39
N THR A 127 7.79 0.38 19.36
CA THR A 127 7.06 1.13 20.40
C THR A 127 7.55 0.92 21.83
N GLU A 128 8.07 -0.25 22.19
CA GLU A 128 8.43 -0.60 23.57
C GLU A 128 9.63 0.23 24.04
N PRO A 129 9.53 0.94 25.18
CA PRO A 129 10.59 1.82 25.66
C PRO A 129 11.77 1.07 26.30
N GLU A 130 11.60 -0.22 26.62
CA GLU A 130 12.59 -1.08 27.25
C GLU A 130 12.81 -2.35 26.43
N PRO A 131 13.95 -3.05 26.59
CA PRO A 131 14.17 -4.31 25.89
C PRO A 131 13.13 -5.38 26.22
N PHE A 132 12.86 -6.26 25.27
CA PHE A 132 11.85 -7.29 25.44
C PHE A 132 12.24 -8.65 24.87
N ASP A 133 11.61 -9.68 25.43
CA ASP A 133 11.66 -11.05 24.94
C ASP A 133 10.36 -11.41 24.21
N TYR A 134 10.46 -12.34 23.25
CA TYR A 134 9.33 -12.97 22.57
C TYR A 134 9.66 -14.44 22.31
N GLU A 135 8.75 -15.34 22.65
CA GLU A 135 8.90 -16.77 22.40
C GLU A 135 7.65 -17.31 21.71
N GLY A 136 7.70 -17.36 20.37
CA GLY A 136 6.66 -17.92 19.52
C GLY A 136 7.10 -19.20 18.81
N VAL A 137 6.23 -19.70 17.93
CA VAL A 137 6.48 -20.88 17.09
C VAL A 137 7.48 -20.55 15.99
N HIS A 138 7.40 -19.36 15.41
CA HIS A 138 8.22 -18.96 14.27
C HIS A 138 9.38 -18.04 14.65
N TYR A 139 9.22 -17.25 15.71
CA TYR A 139 10.27 -16.33 16.16
C TYR A 139 10.55 -16.46 17.65
N GLN A 140 11.84 -16.41 17.97
CA GLN A 140 12.32 -16.18 19.33
C GLN A 140 13.26 -14.97 19.29
N VAL A 141 12.98 -13.94 20.08
CA VAL A 141 13.90 -12.83 20.30
C VAL A 141 14.14 -12.65 21.79
N ARG A 142 15.36 -12.24 22.14
CA ARG A 142 15.78 -11.98 23.51
C ARG A 142 16.45 -10.62 23.57
N ASP A 143 16.11 -9.85 24.59
CA ASP A 143 16.65 -8.50 24.81
C ASP A 143 16.54 -7.63 23.55
N ALA A 144 15.42 -7.76 22.81
CA ALA A 144 15.16 -7.03 21.58
C ALA A 144 14.84 -5.57 21.91
N PHE A 145 15.55 -4.65 21.26
CA PHE A 145 15.43 -3.23 21.51
C PHE A 145 15.91 -2.40 20.31
N SER A 146 15.16 -1.34 20.02
CA SER A 146 15.56 -0.34 19.04
C SER A 146 15.88 1.00 19.71
N GLU A 147 17.12 1.46 19.57
CA GLU A 147 17.51 2.83 19.97
C GLU A 147 16.86 3.88 19.07
N ILE A 148 16.57 3.52 17.80
CA ILE A 148 15.95 4.41 16.84
C ILE A 148 14.43 4.24 16.87
N ARG A 149 13.71 5.35 17.06
CA ARG A 149 12.25 5.40 17.00
C ARG A 149 11.81 6.17 15.77
N PRO A 150 10.67 5.85 15.15
CA PRO A 150 10.14 6.67 14.07
C PRO A 150 9.72 8.06 14.62
N VAL A 151 9.70 9.09 13.77
CA VAL A 151 9.22 10.44 14.14
C VAL A 151 7.69 10.55 14.13
N GLN A 152 7.03 9.59 13.49
CA GLN A 152 5.58 9.39 13.46
C GLN A 152 5.26 7.91 13.71
N THR A 153 3.99 7.52 13.76
CA THR A 153 3.60 6.10 13.83
C THR A 153 3.40 5.57 12.41
N PRO A 154 4.36 4.84 11.81
CA PRO A 154 4.24 4.42 10.43
C PRO A 154 3.02 3.54 10.23
N LEU A 155 2.19 3.89 9.26
CA LEU A 155 0.98 3.13 8.96
C LEU A 155 1.34 1.73 8.45
N ILE A 156 0.56 0.75 8.90
CA ILE A 156 0.57 -0.62 8.40
C ILE A 156 -0.60 -0.80 7.44
N PHE A 157 -0.29 -1.13 6.20
CA PHE A 157 -1.23 -1.51 5.17
C PHE A 157 -1.28 -3.03 5.04
N SER A 158 -2.43 -3.57 4.64
CA SER A 158 -2.54 -4.94 4.14
C SER A 158 -3.50 -5.01 2.97
N ASP A 159 -3.46 -6.11 2.23
CA ASP A 159 -4.38 -6.45 1.16
C ASP A 159 -4.91 -7.89 1.34
N GLY A 160 -5.71 -8.34 0.38
CA GLY A 160 -6.21 -9.71 0.32
C GLY A 160 -7.66 -9.90 0.77
N THR A 161 -8.31 -10.90 0.19
CA THR A 161 -9.75 -11.16 0.39
C THR A 161 -10.04 -12.47 1.13
N SER A 162 -9.02 -13.24 1.50
CA SER A 162 -9.21 -14.48 2.26
C SER A 162 -9.61 -14.19 3.71
N PRO A 163 -10.33 -15.11 4.40
CA PRO A 163 -10.66 -14.93 5.81
C PRO A 163 -9.45 -14.63 6.69
N GLU A 164 -8.30 -15.26 6.41
CA GLU A 164 -7.05 -15.10 7.16
C GLU A 164 -6.41 -13.72 6.89
N ALA A 165 -6.47 -13.23 5.65
CA ALA A 165 -6.02 -11.89 5.29
C ALA A 165 -6.86 -10.81 5.99
N LEU A 166 -8.19 -11.00 6.03
CA LEU A 166 -9.11 -10.07 6.68
C LEU A 166 -8.96 -10.08 8.21
N GLU A 167 -8.69 -11.24 8.82
CA GLU A 167 -8.37 -11.34 10.25
C GLU A 167 -7.04 -10.65 10.57
N LEU A 168 -6.00 -10.86 9.75
CA LEU A 168 -4.73 -10.15 9.89
C LEU A 168 -4.94 -8.64 9.77
N ALA A 169 -5.73 -8.19 8.80
CA ALA A 169 -6.05 -6.78 8.60
C ALA A 169 -6.76 -6.19 9.83
N ALA A 170 -7.79 -6.85 10.33
CA ALA A 170 -8.54 -6.40 11.50
C ALA A 170 -7.65 -6.21 12.74
N ARG A 171 -6.66 -7.09 12.94
CA ARG A 171 -5.78 -7.06 14.11
C ARG A 171 -4.57 -6.16 13.97
N TYR A 172 -4.02 -5.98 12.77
CA TYR A 172 -2.71 -5.34 12.58
C TYR A 172 -2.68 -4.11 11.67
N SER A 173 -3.67 -3.94 10.80
CA SER A 173 -3.61 -2.90 9.77
C SER A 173 -4.31 -1.61 10.19
N ASP A 174 -3.72 -0.49 9.79
CA ASP A 174 -4.35 0.82 9.84
C ASP A 174 -5.15 1.09 8.57
N VAL A 175 -4.70 0.54 7.43
CA VAL A 175 -5.37 0.66 6.13
C VAL A 175 -5.46 -0.69 5.43
N HIS A 176 -6.65 -1.11 5.03
CA HIS A 176 -6.84 -2.28 4.18
C HIS A 176 -7.09 -1.87 2.73
N VAL A 177 -6.28 -2.40 1.80
CA VAL A 177 -6.40 -2.19 0.36
C VAL A 177 -7.33 -3.25 -0.24
N THR A 178 -8.30 -2.82 -1.03
CA THR A 178 -9.33 -3.69 -1.61
C THR A 178 -9.64 -3.30 -3.04
N PRO A 179 -9.92 -4.25 -3.94
CA PRO A 179 -10.37 -3.92 -5.30
C PRO A 179 -11.69 -3.17 -5.28
N ALA A 180 -11.96 -2.42 -6.35
CA ALA A 180 -13.24 -1.73 -6.52
C ALA A 180 -14.42 -2.70 -6.67
N GLU A 181 -14.24 -3.82 -7.37
CA GLU A 181 -15.29 -4.83 -7.52
C GLU A 181 -14.74 -6.26 -7.34
N PRO A 182 -15.36 -7.08 -6.45
CA PRO A 182 -16.33 -6.66 -5.45
C PRO A 182 -15.63 -5.83 -4.35
N LEU A 183 -16.29 -4.75 -3.89
CA LEU A 183 -15.88 -4.07 -2.66
C LEU A 183 -15.94 -5.05 -1.48
N ALA A 184 -14.94 -4.99 -0.61
CA ALA A 184 -14.99 -5.69 0.67
C ALA A 184 -16.13 -5.20 1.56
N ASP A 185 -16.54 -6.04 2.52
CA ASP A 185 -17.51 -5.66 3.55
C ASP A 185 -16.84 -4.80 4.64
N PHE A 186 -16.79 -3.49 4.41
CA PHE A 186 -16.08 -2.56 5.29
C PHE A 186 -16.67 -2.53 6.71
N ALA A 187 -17.99 -2.72 6.82
CA ALA A 187 -18.67 -2.72 8.12
C ALA A 187 -18.22 -3.92 8.95
N ARG A 188 -18.19 -5.11 8.34
CA ARG A 188 -17.71 -6.34 9.00
C ARG A 188 -16.23 -6.23 9.41
N ILE A 189 -15.37 -5.71 8.53
CA ILE A 189 -13.93 -5.60 8.83
C ILE A 189 -13.69 -4.56 9.94
N ARG A 190 -14.41 -3.43 9.95
CA ARG A 190 -14.34 -2.46 11.05
C ARG A 190 -14.82 -3.04 12.38
N GLN A 191 -15.88 -3.85 12.36
CA GLN A 191 -16.35 -4.53 13.56
C GLN A 191 -15.28 -5.49 14.09
N ALA A 192 -14.69 -6.32 13.24
CA ALA A 192 -13.59 -7.21 13.64
C ALA A 192 -12.39 -6.44 14.20
N ALA A 193 -12.02 -5.31 13.60
CA ALA A 193 -10.94 -4.47 14.11
C ALA A 193 -11.27 -3.88 15.50
N THR A 194 -12.54 -3.49 15.72
CA THR A 194 -13.02 -2.97 17.00
C THR A 194 -12.94 -4.02 18.11
N GLU A 195 -13.17 -5.30 17.80
CA GLU A 195 -13.01 -6.42 18.75
C GLU A 195 -11.56 -6.57 19.23
N HIS A 196 -10.58 -6.11 18.43
CA HIS A 196 -9.16 -6.02 18.79
C HIS A 196 -8.76 -4.63 19.34
N GLY A 197 -9.71 -3.75 19.61
CA GLY A 197 -9.45 -2.40 20.14
C GLY A 197 -8.84 -1.44 19.11
N ARG A 198 -8.96 -1.72 17.81
CA ARG A 198 -8.38 -0.94 16.73
C ARG A 198 -9.43 -0.28 15.84
N THR A 199 -8.97 0.71 15.09
CA THR A 199 -9.70 1.32 13.98
C THR A 199 -8.97 1.03 12.69
N ILE A 200 -9.73 0.80 11.62
CA ILE A 200 -9.18 0.52 10.29
C ILE A 200 -9.85 1.38 9.23
N GLU A 201 -9.02 1.92 8.33
CA GLU A 201 -9.42 2.67 7.14
C GLU A 201 -9.26 1.80 5.89
N PHE A 202 -9.79 2.26 4.75
CA PHE A 202 -9.74 1.51 3.50
C PHE A 202 -9.14 2.34 2.38
N ALA A 203 -8.35 1.67 1.53
CA ALA A 203 -7.92 2.20 0.25
C ALA A 203 -8.54 1.36 -0.87
N ILE A 204 -9.06 2.00 -1.91
CA ILE A 204 -9.65 1.31 -3.05
C ILE A 204 -8.66 1.29 -4.20
N GLU A 205 -8.38 0.11 -4.72
CA GLU A 205 -7.51 -0.10 -5.88
C GLU A 205 -8.30 0.05 -7.18
N LEU A 206 -7.77 0.89 -8.07
CA LEU A 206 -8.39 1.30 -9.33
C LEU A 206 -7.34 1.40 -10.43
N ASP A 207 -7.71 1.00 -11.64
CA ASP A 207 -6.89 1.14 -12.85
C ASP A 207 -7.61 2.07 -13.84
N PRO A 208 -7.33 3.38 -13.83
CA PRO A 208 -7.93 4.29 -14.78
C PRO A 208 -7.42 4.06 -16.21
N VAL A 209 -8.31 4.09 -17.19
CA VAL A 209 -8.02 4.16 -18.63
C VAL A 209 -8.73 5.37 -19.23
N LEU A 210 -7.95 6.41 -19.49
CA LEU A 210 -8.39 7.73 -19.93
C LEU A 210 -8.30 7.86 -21.45
N GLY A 211 -9.36 8.37 -22.07
CA GLY A 211 -9.39 8.87 -23.45
C GLY A 211 -9.96 10.29 -23.50
N ASP A 212 -9.67 11.08 -24.54
CA ASP A 212 -10.39 12.36 -24.73
C ASP A 212 -11.87 12.10 -25.05
N THR A 213 -12.16 10.92 -25.61
CA THR A 213 -13.51 10.36 -25.76
C THR A 213 -13.65 8.99 -25.12
N GLU A 214 -14.89 8.56 -24.88
CA GLU A 214 -15.21 7.20 -24.42
C GLU A 214 -14.72 6.12 -25.40
N GLU A 215 -14.76 6.42 -26.70
CA GLU A 215 -14.29 5.51 -27.74
C GLU A 215 -12.77 5.29 -27.65
N GLU A 216 -12.00 6.38 -27.55
CA GLU A 216 -10.54 6.31 -27.38
C GLU A 216 -10.15 5.57 -26.09
N ALA A 217 -10.87 5.81 -24.99
CA ALA A 217 -10.63 5.12 -23.73
C ALA A 217 -10.84 3.61 -23.88
N ARG A 218 -11.93 3.20 -24.55
CA ARG A 218 -12.25 1.80 -24.83
C ARG A 218 -11.23 1.15 -25.78
N GLU A 219 -10.77 1.88 -26.80
CA GLU A 219 -9.72 1.40 -27.69
C GLU A 219 -8.41 1.16 -26.94
N ARG A 220 -8.01 2.09 -26.06
CA ARG A 220 -6.84 1.95 -25.19
C ARG A 220 -6.98 0.76 -24.25
N ALA A 221 -8.15 0.60 -23.64
CA ALA A 221 -8.44 -0.54 -22.75
C ALA A 221 -8.31 -1.87 -23.50
N ASN A 222 -8.86 -1.97 -24.71
CA ASN A 222 -8.79 -3.18 -25.53
C ASN A 222 -7.39 -3.48 -26.09
N ALA A 223 -6.58 -2.45 -26.32
CA ALA A 223 -5.20 -2.60 -26.79
C ALA A 223 -4.27 -3.19 -25.72
N THR A 224 -4.67 -3.09 -24.45
CA THR A 224 -3.91 -3.65 -23.33
C THR A 224 -4.53 -5.00 -22.96
N GLY A 225 -3.73 -6.06 -22.92
CA GLY A 225 -4.20 -7.43 -22.72
C GLY A 225 -4.93 -7.68 -21.38
N PRO A 226 -5.37 -8.93 -21.12
CA PRO A 226 -6.31 -9.29 -20.05
C PRO A 226 -5.75 -9.26 -18.61
N ASP A 227 -4.55 -8.73 -18.37
CA ASP A 227 -3.86 -8.80 -17.07
C ASP A 227 -4.38 -7.78 -16.03
N VAL A 228 -5.63 -7.33 -16.13
CA VAL A 228 -6.25 -6.47 -15.11
C VAL A 228 -6.93 -7.35 -14.06
N ALA A 229 -6.64 -7.08 -12.78
CA ALA A 229 -7.40 -7.66 -11.69
C ALA A 229 -8.90 -7.41 -11.96
N PRO A 230 -9.75 -8.45 -11.99
CA PRO A 230 -11.17 -8.27 -12.25
C PRO A 230 -11.75 -7.21 -11.31
N GLY A 231 -12.43 -6.21 -11.88
CA GLY A 231 -13.15 -5.21 -11.09
C GLY A 231 -12.37 -3.93 -10.69
N THR A 232 -11.14 -3.71 -11.16
CA THR A 232 -10.40 -2.46 -10.90
C THR A 232 -10.45 -1.44 -12.04
N LEU A 233 -10.76 -1.88 -13.26
CA LEU A 233 -10.63 -1.04 -14.47
C LEU A 233 -11.72 0.05 -14.56
N LEU A 234 -11.29 1.31 -14.68
CA LEU A 234 -12.17 2.46 -14.90
C LEU A 234 -11.90 3.08 -16.28
N VAL A 235 -12.71 2.71 -17.27
CA VAL A 235 -12.56 3.17 -18.65
C VAL A 235 -13.47 4.38 -18.92
N GLY A 236 -12.90 5.48 -19.40
CA GLY A 236 -13.69 6.59 -19.94
C GLY A 236 -12.94 7.90 -20.05
N THR A 237 -13.68 9.00 -20.18
CA THR A 237 -13.06 10.33 -20.14
C THR A 237 -12.51 10.68 -18.74
N PRO A 238 -11.53 11.58 -18.60
CA PRO A 238 -11.02 11.99 -17.29
C PRO A 238 -12.12 12.49 -16.33
N ARG A 239 -13.16 13.13 -16.86
CA ARG A 239 -14.31 13.57 -16.07
C ARG A 239 -15.14 12.38 -15.58
N ALA A 240 -15.48 11.45 -16.47
CA ALA A 240 -16.27 10.27 -16.11
C ALA A 240 -15.54 9.41 -15.07
N VAL A 241 -14.23 9.17 -15.25
CA VAL A 241 -13.42 8.44 -14.27
C VAL A 241 -13.34 9.18 -12.93
N ALA A 242 -13.18 10.50 -12.94
CA ALA A 242 -13.20 11.29 -11.71
C ALA A 242 -14.55 11.25 -10.98
N ASP A 243 -15.67 11.24 -11.72
CA ASP A 243 -17.02 11.08 -11.16
C ASP A 243 -17.15 9.71 -10.47
N THR A 244 -16.69 8.64 -11.12
CA THR A 244 -16.70 7.29 -10.55
C THR A 244 -15.87 7.17 -9.27
N ILE A 245 -14.65 7.72 -9.24
CA ILE A 245 -13.81 7.76 -8.02
C ILE A 245 -14.51 8.53 -6.90
N THR A 246 -15.12 9.67 -7.25
CA THR A 246 -15.88 10.49 -6.29
C THR A 246 -17.08 9.73 -5.72
N ASP A 247 -17.75 8.94 -6.55
CA ASP A 247 -18.88 8.12 -6.10
C ASP A 247 -18.42 6.97 -5.19
N TYR A 248 -17.27 6.36 -5.43
CA TYR A 248 -16.67 5.42 -4.48
C TYR A 248 -16.40 6.07 -3.13
N HIS A 249 -15.82 7.28 -3.12
CA HIS A 249 -15.60 8.04 -1.89
C HIS A 249 -16.93 8.29 -1.15
N ARG A 250 -17.97 8.76 -1.84
CA ARG A 250 -19.29 9.04 -1.23
C ARG A 250 -19.98 7.78 -0.68
N LYS A 251 -19.91 6.67 -1.41
CA LYS A 251 -20.58 5.41 -1.03
C LYS A 251 -19.91 4.70 0.14
N THR A 252 -18.58 4.75 0.20
CA THR A 252 -17.78 3.92 1.13
C THR A 252 -17.16 4.72 2.27
N GLY A 253 -17.00 6.04 2.10
CA GLY A 253 -16.21 6.90 2.96
C GLY A 253 -14.69 6.73 2.79
N ALA A 254 -14.21 5.91 1.84
CA ALA A 254 -12.79 5.73 1.59
C ALA A 254 -12.15 7.04 1.10
N THR A 255 -11.01 7.40 1.68
CA THR A 255 -10.25 8.62 1.34
C THR A 255 -8.92 8.33 0.65
N ARG A 256 -8.57 7.04 0.48
CA ARG A 256 -7.36 6.59 -0.20
C ARG A 256 -7.71 5.83 -1.46
N PHE A 257 -7.02 6.16 -2.55
CA PHE A 257 -7.16 5.46 -3.82
C PHE A 257 -5.78 5.06 -4.33
N VAL A 258 -5.60 3.76 -4.55
CA VAL A 258 -4.42 3.21 -5.19
C VAL A 258 -4.70 3.20 -6.70
N LEU A 259 -3.91 3.96 -7.46
CA LEU A 259 -4.08 4.10 -8.91
C LEU A 259 -2.99 3.33 -9.64
N GLY A 260 -3.40 2.36 -10.45
CA GLY A 260 -2.52 1.71 -11.40
C GLY A 260 -2.07 2.67 -12.50
N ALA A 261 -0.80 2.57 -12.90
CA ALA A 261 -0.16 3.40 -13.92
C ALA A 261 0.12 2.63 -15.24
N ARG A 262 -0.62 1.53 -15.48
CA ARG A 262 -0.33 0.63 -16.61
C ARG A 262 -0.63 1.24 -17.98
N HIS A 263 -1.64 2.10 -18.04
CA HIS A 263 -2.11 2.73 -19.28
C HIS A 263 -1.71 4.22 -19.38
N HIS A 264 -1.10 4.76 -18.32
CA HIS A 264 -0.84 6.17 -18.13
C HIS A 264 0.39 6.38 -17.25
N THR A 265 1.18 7.40 -17.58
CA THR A 265 2.21 7.89 -16.65
C THR A 265 1.57 8.60 -15.46
N HIS A 266 2.30 8.73 -14.34
CA HIS A 266 1.82 9.58 -13.23
C HIS A 266 1.52 10.99 -13.70
N THR A 267 2.34 11.55 -14.59
CA THR A 267 2.12 12.88 -15.17
C THR A 267 0.76 12.98 -15.85
N GLU A 268 0.40 12.03 -16.70
CA GLU A 268 -0.90 12.06 -17.39
C GLU A 268 -2.07 11.99 -16.40
N LEU A 269 -1.99 11.11 -15.38
CA LEU A 269 -3.00 11.04 -14.33
C LEU A 269 -3.04 12.32 -13.49
N GLY A 270 -1.88 12.86 -13.14
CA GLY A 270 -1.70 14.07 -12.34
C GLY A 270 -2.27 15.32 -12.99
N GLU A 271 -2.14 15.43 -14.31
CA GLU A 271 -2.67 16.56 -15.07
C GLU A 271 -4.17 16.40 -15.36
N ARG A 272 -4.60 15.19 -15.72
CA ARG A 272 -5.94 14.97 -16.30
C ARG A 272 -6.97 14.49 -15.28
N LEU A 273 -6.58 13.80 -14.20
CA LEU A 273 -7.49 13.09 -13.30
C LEU A 273 -7.45 13.59 -11.85
N LEU A 274 -6.26 13.68 -11.23
CA LEU A 274 -6.15 13.99 -9.79
C LEU A 274 -6.81 15.34 -9.40
N PRO A 275 -6.64 16.45 -10.15
CA PRO A 275 -7.28 17.74 -9.83
C PRO A 275 -8.80 17.65 -9.90
N LEU A 276 -9.33 16.92 -10.87
CA LEU A 276 -10.76 16.73 -11.08
C LEU A 276 -11.44 16.02 -9.91
N VAL A 277 -10.78 15.03 -9.30
CA VAL A 277 -11.30 14.34 -8.11
C VAL A 277 -11.19 15.22 -6.87
N ARG A 278 -10.06 15.93 -6.69
CA ARG A 278 -9.85 16.84 -5.55
C ARG A 278 -10.87 17.98 -5.54
N GLU A 279 -11.16 18.56 -6.69
CA GLU A 279 -12.19 19.61 -6.83
C GLU A 279 -13.58 19.10 -6.40
N ARG A 280 -14.00 17.94 -6.91
CA ARG A 280 -15.32 17.35 -6.63
C ARG A 280 -15.50 16.95 -5.17
N THR A 281 -14.44 16.48 -4.53
CA THR A 281 -14.48 16.03 -3.12
C THR A 281 -14.39 17.20 -2.14
N ALA A 282 -13.69 18.29 -2.50
CA ALA A 282 -13.69 19.53 -1.71
C ALA A 282 -15.06 20.23 -1.67
N GLY A 283 -15.82 20.18 -2.77
CA GLY A 283 -17.13 20.83 -2.89
C GLY A 283 -18.27 20.20 -2.09
N GLY A 284 -18.12 18.97 -1.61
CA GLY A 284 -19.17 18.21 -0.90
C GLY A 284 -19.20 18.39 0.63
N SER A 285 -18.32 19.22 1.20
CA SER A 285 -18.22 19.43 2.66
C SER A 285 -18.97 20.68 3.16
N ARG A 286 -20.07 21.09 2.51
CA ARG A 286 -20.92 22.22 2.93
C ARG A 286 -22.30 21.76 3.35
#